data_AF-R5M454-F1
#
_entry.id   AF-R5M454-F1
#
_cell.length_a   1.000
_cell.length_b   1.000
_cell.length_c   1.000
_cell.angle_alpha   90.00
_cell.angle_beta   90.00
_cell.angle_gamma   90.00
#
_symmetry.space_group_name_H-M   'P 1'
#
loop_
_entity.id
_entity.type
_entity.pdbx_description
1 polymer ?
#
loop_
_entity_poly.entity_id
_entity_poly.type
_entity_poly.pdbx_seq_one_letter_code
_entity_poly.pdbx_strand_id
1 'polypeptide(L)'
;MEKLIEQVEILKKSLDNTTEVKNIIILNKKIKDSKELQEKINEYKERLNNNLKEEIYNDSLYKEYKEAETNLNILILKINKELKKINSKGKCGL
;
A
#
# COMPACT_ATOMS: atom_id res chain seq x y z
N MET A 1 10.33 27.99 6.51
CA MET A 1 9.05 27.51 5.92
C MET A 1 9.29 26.94 4.53
N GLU A 2 10.02 27.65 3.66
CA GLU A 2 10.40 27.19 2.30
C GLU A 2 11.13 25.84 2.27
N LYS A 3 12.17 25.62 3.10
CA LYS A 3 12.89 24.32 3.15
C LYS A 3 12.01 23.12 3.52
N LEU A 4 10.95 23.31 4.30
CA LEU A 4 10.05 22.23 4.69
C LEU A 4 9.12 21.87 3.53
N ILE A 5 8.63 22.89 2.81
CA ILE A 5 7.78 22.74 1.62
C ILE A 5 8.56 22.01 0.52
N GLU A 6 9.81 22.41 0.28
CA GLU A 6 10.69 21.80 -0.72
C GLU A 6 11.00 20.32 -0.43
N GLN A 7 11.24 19.96 0.84
CA GLN A 7 11.44 18.57 1.25
C GLN A 7 10.17 17.71 1.10
N VAL A 8 9.00 18.28 1.37
CA VAL A 8 7.71 17.61 1.17
C VAL A 8 7.42 17.40 -0.32
N GLU A 9 7.74 18.37 -1.19
CA GLU A 9 7.61 18.21 -2.64
C GLU A 9 8.53 17.14 -3.22
N ILE A 10 9.77 17.04 -2.75
CA ILE A 10 10.71 15.99 -3.15
C ILE A 10 10.15 14.61 -2.76
N LEU A 11 9.63 14.47 -1.54
CA LEU A 11 8.98 13.24 -1.07
C LEU A 11 7.75 12.88 -1.92
N LYS A 12 6.91 13.87 -2.25
CA LYS A 12 5.72 13.66 -3.07
C LYS A 12 6.07 13.24 -4.51
N LYS A 13 7.05 13.89 -5.14
CA LYS A 13 7.54 13.49 -6.47
C LYS A 13 8.20 12.11 -6.49
N SER A 14 8.88 11.73 -5.40
CA SER A 14 9.42 10.38 -5.24
C SER A 14 8.32 9.33 -5.13
N LEU A 15 7.21 9.65 -4.46
CA LEU A 15 6.04 8.78 -4.30
C LEU A 15 5.26 8.57 -5.60
N ASP A 16 5.00 9.64 -6.35
CA ASP A 16 4.23 9.57 -7.61
C ASP A 16 4.95 8.77 -8.71
N ASN A 17 6.28 8.65 -8.59
CA ASN A 17 7.11 7.88 -9.52
C ASN A 17 7.45 6.47 -9.05
N THR A 18 7.10 6.07 -7.82
CA THR A 18 7.41 4.72 -7.32
C THR A 18 6.55 3.67 -8.02
N THR A 19 7.22 2.67 -8.56
CA THR A 19 6.64 1.52 -9.27
C THR A 19 5.59 0.81 -8.41
N GLU A 20 5.75 0.82 -7.09
CA GLU A 20 4.87 0.22 -6.10
C GLU A 20 3.45 0.83 -6.13
N VAL A 21 3.34 2.15 -6.24
CA VAL A 21 2.05 2.86 -6.33
C VAL A 21 1.35 2.54 -7.66
N LYS A 22 2.11 2.54 -8.76
CA LYS A 22 1.56 2.16 -10.08
C LYS A 22 1.09 0.72 -10.10
N ASN A 23 1.87 -0.18 -9.51
CA ASN A 23 1.58 -1.61 -9.47
C ASN A 23 0.31 -1.90 -8.65
N ILE A 24 0.15 -1.30 -7.46
CA ILE A 24 -1.06 -1.50 -6.65
C ILE A 24 -2.32 -0.97 -7.36
N ILE A 25 -2.22 0.14 -8.10
CA ILE A 25 -3.34 0.69 -8.87
C ILE A 25 -3.77 -0.29 -9.97
N ILE A 26 -2.81 -0.87 -10.69
CA ILE A 26 -3.07 -1.86 -11.75
C ILE A 26 -3.71 -3.12 -11.15
N LEU A 27 -3.15 -3.66 -10.06
CA LEU A 27 -3.67 -4.85 -9.40
C LEU A 27 -5.07 -4.63 -8.83
N ASN A 28 -5.34 -3.47 -8.25
CA ASN A 28 -6.68 -3.10 -7.78
C ASN A 28 -7.72 -3.13 -8.91
N LYS A 29 -7.37 -2.63 -10.11
CA LYS A 29 -8.24 -2.72 -11.28
C LYS A 29 -8.48 -4.18 -11.68
N LYS A 30 -7.41 -4.97 -11.81
CA LYS A 30 -7.52 -6.40 -12.15
C LYS A 30 -8.39 -7.18 -11.15
N ILE A 31 -8.20 -6.95 -9.85
CA ILE A 31 -9.01 -7.60 -8.80
C ILE A 31 -10.48 -7.20 -8.93
N LYS A 32 -10.75 -5.92 -9.18
CA LYS A 32 -12.12 -5.42 -9.37
C LYS A 32 -12.80 -6.04 -10.61
N ASP A 33 -12.04 -6.24 -11.67
CA ASP A 33 -12.54 -6.81 -12.93
C ASP A 33 -12.66 -8.35 -12.87
N SER A 34 -12.01 -9.02 -11.91
CA SER A 34 -12.10 -10.46 -11.68
C SER A 34 -13.39 -10.83 -10.94
N LYS A 35 -14.44 -11.17 -11.70
CA LYS A 35 -15.74 -11.57 -11.14
C LYS A 35 -15.64 -12.73 -10.15
N GLU A 36 -14.91 -13.79 -10.51
CA GLU A 36 -14.76 -14.97 -9.65
C GLU A 36 -14.12 -14.63 -8.31
N LEU A 37 -13.04 -13.85 -8.32
CA LEU A 37 -12.36 -13.44 -7.10
C LEU A 37 -13.24 -12.50 -6.26
N GLN A 38 -13.97 -11.57 -6.89
CA GLN A 38 -14.93 -10.69 -6.21
C GLN A 38 -16.05 -11.49 -5.53
N GLU A 39 -16.60 -12.50 -6.21
CA GLU A 39 -17.64 -13.37 -5.66
C GLU A 39 -17.13 -14.12 -4.43
N LYS A 40 -15.96 -14.76 -4.52
CA LYS A 40 -15.33 -15.45 -3.36
C LYS A 40 -15.09 -14.49 -2.20
N ILE A 41 -14.54 -13.30 -2.47
CA ILE A 41 -14.29 -12.27 -1.44
C ILE A 41 -15.59 -11.81 -0.77
N ASN A 42 -16.66 -11.61 -1.54
CA ASN A 42 -17.95 -11.18 -1.00
C ASN A 42 -18.59 -12.29 -0.18
N GLU A 43 -18.58 -13.54 -0.66
CA GLU A 43 -19.12 -14.68 0.09
C GLU A 43 -18.35 -14.90 1.40
N TYR A 44 -17.02 -14.76 1.37
CA TYR A 44 -16.21 -14.83 2.59
C TYR A 44 -16.58 -13.74 3.62
N LYS A 45 -16.89 -12.51 3.18
CA LYS A 45 -17.33 -11.43 4.09
C LYS A 45 -18.67 -11.72 4.76
N GLU A 46 -19.59 -12.39 4.06
CA GLU A 46 -20.92 -12.70 4.58
C GLU A 46 -20.92 -13.90 5.53
N ARG A 47 -20.10 -14.92 5.23
CA ARG A 47 -20.20 -16.24 5.89
C ARG A 47 -18.97 -16.65 6.70
N LEU A 48 -17.84 -15.93 6.57
CA LEU A 48 -16.55 -16.21 7.25
C LEU A 48 -16.13 -17.69 7.17
N ASN A 49 -16.18 -18.26 5.97
CA ASN A 49 -15.80 -19.66 5.73
C ASN A 49 -14.27 -19.79 5.52
N ASN A 50 -13.61 -20.62 6.33
CA ASN A 50 -12.17 -20.85 6.25
C ASN A 50 -11.71 -21.50 4.93
N ASN A 51 -12.53 -22.32 4.29
CA ASN A 51 -12.17 -22.93 3.00
C ASN A 51 -12.14 -21.86 1.90
N LEU A 52 -13.15 -20.97 1.87
CA LEU A 52 -13.18 -19.82 0.95
C LEU A 52 -11.99 -18.88 1.20
N LYS A 53 -11.61 -18.70 2.46
CA LYS A 53 -10.40 -17.97 2.81
C LYS A 53 -9.19 -18.60 2.12
N GLU A 54 -8.94 -19.88 2.31
CA GLU A 54 -7.79 -20.56 1.68
C GLU A 54 -7.79 -20.46 0.16
N GLU A 55 -8.96 -20.58 -0.48
CA GLU A 55 -9.08 -20.39 -1.94
C GLU A 55 -8.67 -18.97 -2.37
N ILE A 56 -9.16 -17.93 -1.68
CA ILE A 56 -8.79 -16.54 -1.96
C ILE A 56 -7.29 -16.33 -1.74
N TYR A 57 -6.73 -16.85 -0.63
CA TYR A 57 -5.30 -16.72 -0.35
C TYR A 57 -4.43 -17.51 -1.32
N ASN A 58 -4.97 -18.54 -1.97
CA ASN A 58 -4.26 -19.33 -2.97
C ASN A 58 -4.35 -18.77 -4.40
N ASP A 59 -5.32 -17.89 -4.66
CA ASP A 59 -5.46 -17.18 -5.93
C ASP A 59 -4.22 -16.36 -6.28
N SER A 60 -3.72 -16.53 -7.51
CA SER A 60 -2.48 -15.89 -7.98
C SER A 60 -2.57 -14.36 -7.99
N LEU A 61 -3.70 -13.81 -8.46
CA LEU A 61 -3.91 -12.37 -8.54
C LEU A 61 -4.03 -11.75 -7.15
N TYR A 62 -4.70 -12.45 -6.22
CA TYR A 62 -4.77 -12.03 -4.83
C TYR A 62 -3.39 -12.05 -4.15
N LYS A 63 -2.57 -13.09 -4.39
CA LYS A 63 -1.19 -13.17 -3.89
C LYS A 63 -0.35 -11.98 -4.37
N GLU A 64 -0.36 -11.71 -5.68
CA GLU A 64 0.36 -10.58 -6.27
C GLU A 64 -0.09 -9.24 -5.65
N TYR A 65 -1.40 -9.07 -5.45
CA TYR A 65 -1.92 -7.90 -4.76
C TYR A 65 -1.40 -7.76 -3.32
N LYS A 66 -1.40 -8.85 -2.54
CA LYS A 66 -0.93 -8.82 -1.15
C LYS A 66 0.56 -8.52 -1.05
N GLU A 67 1.36 -9.00 -1.99
CA GLU A 67 2.77 -8.66 -2.07
C GLU A 67 2.96 -7.17 -2.41
N ALA A 68 2.24 -6.66 -3.42
CA ALA A 68 2.28 -5.24 -3.77
C ALA A 68 1.83 -4.34 -2.62
N GLU A 69 0.79 -4.72 -1.88
CA GLU A 69 0.31 -4.01 -0.69
C GLU A 69 1.38 -3.98 0.41
N THR A 70 2.08 -5.10 0.61
CA THR A 70 3.18 -5.21 1.58
C THR A 70 4.34 -4.29 1.20
N ASN A 71 4.73 -4.27 -0.07
CA ASN A 71 5.78 -3.39 -0.58
C ASN A 71 5.41 -1.91 -0.44
N LEU A 72 4.16 -1.54 -0.72
CA LEU A 72 3.65 -0.20 -0.49
C LEU A 72 3.69 0.20 0.99
N ASN A 73 3.29 -0.70 1.89
CA ASN A 73 3.34 -0.45 3.34
C ASN A 73 4.78 -0.24 3.83
N ILE A 74 5.74 -1.02 3.32
CA ILE A 74 7.17 -0.83 3.61
C ILE A 74 7.64 0.56 3.13
N LEU A 75 7.21 1.00 1.94
CA LEU A 75 7.53 2.33 1.42
C LEU A 75 6.96 3.43 2.34
N ILE A 76 5.69 3.31 2.76
CA ILE A 76 5.05 4.25 3.70
C ILE A 76 5.84 4.31 5.02
N LEU A 77 6.26 3.17 5.55
CA LEU A 77 7.07 3.11 6.78
C LEU A 77 8.43 3.82 6.62
N LYS A 78 9.11 3.63 5.48
CA LYS A 78 10.37 4.32 5.18
C LYS A 78 10.16 5.84 5.14
N ILE A 79 9.11 6.30 4.49
CA ILE A 79 8.77 7.73 4.41
C ILE A 79 8.46 8.30 5.79
N ASN A 80 7.64 7.61 6.57
CA ASN A 80 7.33 8.01 7.95
C ASN A 80 8.59 8.10 8.82
N LYS A 81 9.57 7.20 8.61
CA LYS A 81 10.86 7.25 9.29
C LYS A 81 11.66 8.49 8.90
N GLU A 82 11.73 8.84 7.62
CA GLU A 82 12.42 10.06 7.16
C GLU A 82 11.73 11.34 7.65
N LEU A 83 10.40 11.41 7.60
CA LEU A 83 9.61 12.52 8.15
C LEU A 83 9.87 12.71 9.66
N LYS A 84 9.96 11.62 10.43
CA LYS A 84 10.31 11.69 11.86
C LYS A 84 11.72 12.26 12.09
N LYS A 85 12.70 11.97 11.23
CA LYS A 85 14.06 12.56 11.33
C LYS A 85 14.04 14.06 11.09
N ILE A 86 13.23 14.53 10.14
CA ILE A 86 13.07 15.96 9.84
C ILE A 86 12.47 16.67 11.07
N ASN A 87 11.42 16.10 11.67
CA ASN A 87 10.74 16.69 12.83
C ASN A 87 11.53 16.59 14.15
N SER A 88 12.38 15.56 14.33
CA SER A 88 13.16 15.38 15.57
C SER A 88 14.36 16.31 15.67
N LYS A 89 14.92 16.78 14.55
CA LYS A 89 15.96 17.83 14.55
C LYS A 89 15.48 19.19 15.05
N GLY A 90 14.17 19.40 15.19
CA GLY A 90 13.58 20.61 15.79
C GLY A 90 13.38 20.54 17.31
N LYS A 91 13.69 19.42 17.99
CA LYS A 91 13.47 19.24 19.43
C LYS A 91 14.75 19.24 20.29
N CYS A 92 15.91 19.55 19.73
CA CYS A 92 17.10 19.88 20.53
C CYS A 92 17.17 21.40 20.67
N GLY A 93 16.61 21.91 21.77
CA GLY A 93 16.67 23.32 22.13
C GLY A 93 15.46 23.77 22.92
N LEU A 94 15.33 23.26 24.15
CA LEU A 94 14.83 23.94 25.35
C LEU A 94 15.15 23.05 26.55
#